data_AF-A0A7J2YE82-F1
#
_entry.id   AF-A0A7J2YE82-F1
#
_cell.length_a   1.000
_cell.length_b   1.000
_cell.length_c   1.000
_cell.angle_alpha   90.00
_cell.angle_beta   90.00
_cell.angle_gamma   90.00
#
_symmetry.space_group_name_H-M   'P 1'
#
loop_
_entity.id
_entity.type
_entity.pdbx_description
1 polymer ?
#
loop_
_entity_poly.entity_id
_entity_poly.type
_entity_poly.pdbx_seq_one_letter_code
_entity_poly.pdbx_strand_id
1 'polypeptide(L)'
;MNLNEINEIFRKALIKVYFEPELIKMGYRKSNVKHPMIKDDGLTANNFLHLFFDINTGSDYPDGDEWFMVEYLFPYNVKLPDKIKGPDYFTTMSLEDGKNYWRHRELVRYKYGKSKKLSEALEFIDKKYKELYNSLEESSVTSKLS
;
A
#
# COMPACT_ATOMS: atom_id res chain seq x y z
N MET A 1 -9.27 -4.78 -26.34
CA MET A 1 -8.42 -4.81 -25.14
C MET A 1 -7.86 -6.20 -24.98
N ASN A 2 -6.59 -6.31 -24.60
CA ASN A 2 -6.01 -7.58 -24.18
C ASN A 2 -6.46 -7.94 -22.75
N LEU A 3 -6.22 -9.18 -22.32
CA LEU A 3 -6.65 -9.66 -21.00
C LEU A 3 -6.06 -8.84 -19.84
N ASN A 4 -4.83 -8.33 -19.99
CA ASN A 4 -4.16 -7.55 -18.95
C ASN A 4 -4.84 -6.20 -18.76
N GLU A 5 -5.16 -5.50 -19.84
CA GLU A 5 -5.89 -4.22 -19.80
C GLU A 5 -7.27 -4.40 -19.15
N ILE A 6 -7.96 -5.50 -19.42
CA ILE A 6 -9.26 -5.81 -18.82
C ILE A 6 -9.10 -5.99 -17.30
N ASN A 7 -8.11 -6.77 -16.88
CA ASN A 7 -7.84 -7.04 -15.47
C ASN A 7 -7.47 -5.75 -14.70
N GLU A 8 -6.67 -4.86 -15.29
CA GLU A 8 -6.33 -3.56 -14.70
C GLU A 8 -7.59 -2.70 -14.46
N ILE A 9 -8.49 -2.61 -15.45
CA ILE A 9 -9.75 -1.86 -15.31
C ILE A 9 -10.60 -2.45 -14.19
N PHE A 10 -10.75 -3.77 -14.12
CA PHE A 10 -11.53 -4.42 -13.07
C PHE A 10 -10.95 -4.18 -11.68
N ARG A 11 -9.64 -4.35 -11.49
CA ARG A 11 -8.97 -4.07 -10.21
C ARG A 11 -9.14 -2.61 -9.80
N LYS A 12 -8.99 -1.69 -10.75
CA LYS A 12 -9.19 -0.25 -10.50
C LYS A 12 -10.63 0.02 -10.04
N ALA A 13 -11.62 -0.55 -10.72
CA ALA A 13 -13.02 -0.43 -10.33
C ALA A 13 -13.28 -1.01 -8.93
N LEU A 14 -12.74 -2.20 -8.63
CA LEU A 14 -12.85 -2.85 -7.32
C LEU A 14 -12.31 -1.97 -6.20
N ILE A 15 -11.10 -1.44 -6.39
CA ILE A 15 -10.46 -0.57 -5.40
C ILE A 15 -11.31 0.67 -5.15
N LYS A 16 -11.76 1.34 -6.23
CA LYS A 16 -12.56 2.57 -6.13
C LYS A 16 -13.93 2.35 -5.50
N VAL A 17 -14.60 1.25 -5.81
CA VAL A 17 -15.99 1.00 -5.40
C VAL A 17 -16.06 0.34 -4.03
N TYR A 18 -15.09 -0.52 -3.68
CA TYR A 18 -15.16 -1.35 -2.46
C TYR A 18 -14.06 -1.02 -1.45
N PHE A 19 -12.80 -0.87 -1.85
CA PHE A 19 -11.71 -0.69 -0.89
C PHE A 19 -11.61 0.74 -0.37
N GLU A 20 -11.56 1.74 -1.27
CA GLU A 20 -11.39 3.14 -0.85
C GLU A 20 -12.51 3.61 0.09
N PRO A 21 -13.81 3.36 -0.17
CA PRO A 21 -14.87 3.82 0.73
C PRO A 21 -14.79 3.19 2.11
N GLU A 22 -14.47 1.89 2.20
CA GLU A 22 -14.35 1.20 3.49
C GLU A 22 -13.10 1.63 4.25
N LEU A 23 -11.96 1.80 3.58
CA LEU A 23 -10.76 2.37 4.22
C LEU A 23 -11.02 3.79 4.74
N ILE A 24 -11.79 4.61 4.01
CA ILE A 24 -12.19 5.94 4.48
C ILE A 24 -13.03 5.83 5.77
N LYS A 25 -13.98 4.89 5.83
CA LYS A 25 -14.74 4.62 7.07
C LYS A 25 -13.85 4.16 8.23
N MET A 26 -12.74 3.48 7.93
CA MET A 26 -11.72 3.08 8.90
C MET A 26 -10.77 4.21 9.32
N GLY A 27 -10.96 5.44 8.83
CA GLY A 27 -10.19 6.62 9.23
C GLY A 27 -9.08 7.02 8.25
N TYR A 28 -8.99 6.38 7.08
CA TYR A 28 -8.06 6.80 6.03
C TYR A 28 -8.60 8.04 5.31
N ARG A 29 -7.69 8.84 4.76
CA ARG A 29 -7.98 9.98 3.89
C ARG A 29 -7.11 9.91 2.64
N LYS A 30 -7.45 10.71 1.64
CA LYS A 30 -6.61 10.86 0.45
C LYS A 30 -5.22 11.38 0.84
N SER A 31 -4.20 10.70 0.33
CA SER A 31 -2.81 11.11 0.49
C SER A 31 -2.52 12.29 -0.44
N ASN A 32 -1.79 13.28 0.07
CA ASN A 32 -1.21 14.37 -0.73
C ASN A 32 0.16 13.99 -1.33
N VAL A 33 0.73 12.85 -0.93
CA VAL A 33 1.99 12.33 -1.46
C VAL A 33 1.72 11.54 -2.75
N LYS A 34 2.58 11.77 -3.75
CA LYS A 34 2.59 11.01 -5.01
C LYS A 34 3.64 9.91 -4.97
N HIS A 35 3.25 8.73 -5.44
CA HIS A 35 4.17 7.61 -5.61
C HIS A 35 5.01 7.80 -6.88
N PRO A 36 6.31 7.48 -6.87
CA PRO A 36 7.16 7.67 -8.04
C PRO A 36 6.82 6.72 -9.21
N MET A 37 6.26 5.54 -8.91
CA MET A 37 5.94 4.51 -9.93
C MET A 37 4.44 4.22 -10.10
N ILE A 38 3.60 4.58 -9.12
CA ILE A 38 2.17 4.24 -9.12
C ILE A 38 1.42 5.54 -9.37
N LYS A 39 0.65 5.59 -10.46
CA LYS A 39 0.01 6.84 -10.93
C LYS A 39 -1.26 7.18 -10.15
N ASP A 40 -1.94 6.18 -9.61
CA ASP A 40 -3.16 6.36 -8.83
C ASP A 40 -2.88 7.00 -7.46
N ASP A 41 -3.87 7.72 -6.94
CA ASP A 41 -3.76 8.41 -5.64
C ASP A 41 -3.67 7.42 -4.48
N GLY A 42 -2.82 7.76 -3.51
CA GLY A 42 -2.69 6.99 -2.27
C GLY A 42 -3.75 7.36 -1.22
N LEU A 43 -3.78 6.55 -0.17
CA LEU A 43 -4.52 6.79 1.06
C LEU A 43 -3.55 6.88 2.25
N THR A 44 -3.96 7.52 3.32
CA THR A 44 -3.18 7.55 4.56
C THR A 44 -4.10 7.70 5.77
N ALA A 45 -3.76 7.05 6.88
CA ALA A 45 -4.41 7.26 8.16
C ALA A 45 -3.63 8.25 9.06
N ASN A 46 -2.40 8.62 8.68
CA ASN A 46 -1.55 9.55 9.42
C ASN A 46 -0.87 10.54 8.45
N ASN A 47 0.24 11.17 8.85
CA ASN A 47 0.95 12.15 8.00
C ASN A 47 2.21 11.60 7.34
N PHE A 48 2.55 10.33 7.58
CA PHE A 48 3.88 9.81 7.27
C PHE A 48 3.88 8.52 6.45
N LEU A 49 2.88 7.64 6.62
CA LEU A 49 2.80 6.38 5.90
C LEU A 49 1.69 6.45 4.86
N HIS A 50 2.00 6.16 3.62
CA HIS A 50 1.08 6.34 2.50
C HIS A 50 0.84 5.01 1.80
N LEU A 51 -0.40 4.55 1.81
CA LEU A 51 -0.85 3.32 1.17
C LEU A 51 -1.17 3.58 -0.31
N PHE A 52 -0.59 2.78 -1.19
CA PHE A 52 -0.87 2.78 -2.63
C PHE A 52 -1.29 1.38 -3.07
N PHE A 53 -2.19 1.32 -4.05
CA PHE A 53 -2.57 0.08 -4.70
C PHE A 53 -1.79 -0.06 -6.01
N ASP A 54 -0.98 -1.10 -6.12
CA ASP A 54 -0.27 -1.46 -7.34
C ASP A 54 -1.07 -2.53 -8.08
N ILE A 55 -1.84 -2.07 -9.07
CA ILE A 55 -2.73 -2.92 -9.89
C ILE A 55 -2.00 -3.61 -11.06
N ASN A 56 -0.76 -3.21 -11.32
CA ASN A 56 0.05 -3.69 -12.44
C ASN A 56 0.89 -4.89 -11.99
N THR A 57 1.42 -4.87 -10.75
CA THR A 57 2.24 -5.96 -10.22
C THR A 57 1.39 -7.00 -9.49
N GLY A 58 1.73 -8.28 -9.65
CA GLY A 58 1.02 -9.40 -9.01
C GLY A 58 -0.17 -9.94 -9.84
N SER A 59 -0.21 -9.58 -11.12
CA SER A 59 -1.28 -9.90 -12.07
C SER A 59 -1.34 -11.35 -12.55
N ASP A 60 -0.34 -12.16 -12.23
CA ASP A 60 0.00 -13.36 -13.00
C ASP A 60 -0.54 -14.66 -12.40
N TYR A 61 -1.32 -14.60 -11.32
CA TYR A 61 -1.86 -15.81 -10.69
C TYR A 61 -3.09 -16.34 -11.46
N PRO A 62 -3.00 -17.53 -12.11
CA PRO A 62 -4.04 -18.06 -13.01
C PRO A 62 -5.33 -18.52 -12.32
N ASP A 63 -5.36 -18.52 -10.98
CA ASP A 63 -6.24 -19.39 -10.18
C ASP A 63 -7.65 -18.81 -9.93
N GLY A 64 -8.01 -17.70 -10.62
CA GLY A 64 -9.33 -17.07 -10.52
C GLY A 64 -9.60 -16.34 -9.20
N ASP A 65 -8.55 -16.08 -8.40
CA ASP A 65 -8.59 -15.13 -7.30
C ASP A 65 -8.00 -13.79 -7.77
N GLU A 66 -8.59 -12.69 -7.32
CA GLU A 66 -8.15 -11.35 -7.70
C GLU A 66 -7.10 -10.87 -6.71
N TRP A 67 -5.85 -10.87 -7.18
CA TRP A 67 -4.72 -10.39 -6.41
C TRP A 67 -4.34 -8.98 -6.87
N PHE A 68 -3.90 -8.17 -5.91
CA PHE A 68 -3.18 -6.93 -6.19
C PHE A 68 -2.17 -6.69 -5.08
N MET A 69 -1.11 -5.95 -5.41
CA MET A 69 -0.12 -5.54 -4.42
C MET A 69 -0.57 -4.25 -3.75
N VAL A 70 -0.32 -4.12 -2.45
CA VAL A 70 -0.34 -2.83 -1.77
C VAL A 70 1.08 -2.42 -1.41
N GLU A 71 1.37 -1.13 -1.53
CA GLU A 71 2.66 -0.56 -1.17
C GLU A 71 2.47 0.54 -0.12
N TYR A 72 3.17 0.40 1.00
CA TYR A 72 3.22 1.41 2.05
C TYR A 72 4.50 2.21 1.87
N LEU A 73 4.36 3.44 1.37
CA LEU A 73 5.45 4.35 1.08
C LEU A 73 5.68 5.29 2.27
N PHE A 74 6.93 5.43 2.66
CA PHE A 74 7.40 6.38 3.68
C PHE A 74 8.37 7.39 3.05
N PRO A 75 8.31 8.68 3.46
CA PRO A 75 9.04 9.78 2.84
C PRO A 75 10.55 9.55 2.66
N TYR A 76 11.06 10.23 1.63
CA TYR A 76 12.45 10.26 1.22
C TYR A 76 13.37 10.90 2.29
N ASN A 77 14.66 10.59 2.24
CA ASN A 77 15.75 11.18 3.04
C ASN A 77 15.68 10.99 4.56
N VAL A 78 14.86 10.07 5.04
CA VAL A 78 14.86 9.69 6.45
C VAL A 78 15.81 8.51 6.67
N LYS A 79 16.70 8.62 7.67
CA LYS A 79 17.51 7.48 8.11
C LYS A 79 16.67 6.61 9.05
N LEU A 80 16.25 5.43 8.57
CA LEU A 80 15.64 4.42 9.43
C LEU A 80 16.70 3.70 10.28
N PRO A 81 16.40 3.38 11.55
CA PRO A 81 17.21 2.45 12.34
C PRO A 81 17.24 1.05 11.73
N ASP A 82 18.32 0.30 11.95
CA ASP A 82 18.50 -1.02 11.33
C ASP A 82 17.42 -2.04 11.74
N LYS A 83 16.88 -1.91 12.96
CA LYS A 83 15.81 -2.80 13.49
C LYS A 83 14.49 -2.77 12.70
N ILE A 84 14.25 -1.73 11.89
CA ILE A 84 13.05 -1.61 11.04
C ILE A 84 13.39 -1.60 9.55
N LYS A 85 14.59 -2.09 9.19
CA LYS A 85 14.97 -2.37 7.82
C LYS A 85 14.80 -3.85 7.54
N GLY A 86 14.37 -4.16 6.32
CA GLY A 86 14.21 -5.52 5.85
C GLY A 86 12.81 -5.79 5.29
N PRO A 87 12.61 -6.98 4.70
CA PRO A 87 11.35 -7.33 4.04
C PRO A 87 10.15 -7.34 4.99
N ASP A 88 10.35 -7.61 6.28
CA ASP A 88 9.27 -7.59 7.29
C ASP A 88 8.85 -6.16 7.69
N TYR A 89 9.67 -5.16 7.33
CA TYR A 89 9.45 -3.74 7.62
C TYR A 89 9.70 -2.93 6.35
N PHE A 90 10.74 -2.10 6.30
CA PHE A 90 11.01 -1.24 5.16
C PHE A 90 12.22 -1.69 4.36
N THR A 91 12.01 -1.75 3.04
CA THR A 91 13.06 -1.88 2.03
C THR A 91 13.21 -0.58 1.27
N THR A 92 14.37 -0.37 0.66
CA THR A 92 14.63 0.81 -0.16
C THR A 92 14.09 0.64 -1.58
N MET A 93 13.47 1.69 -2.11
CA MET A 93 13.19 1.89 -3.52
C MET A 93 14.08 3.02 -4.03
N SER A 94 15.08 2.66 -4.84
CA SER A 94 16.01 3.60 -5.46
C SER A 94 15.48 4.05 -6.82
N LEU A 95 15.45 5.36 -7.04
CA LEU A 95 15.08 5.98 -8.31
C LEU A 95 16.33 6.45 -9.06
N GLU A 96 16.21 6.59 -10.38
CA GLU A 96 17.32 7.02 -11.26
C GLU A 96 17.83 8.43 -10.93
N ASP A 97 17.01 9.28 -10.31
CA ASP A 97 17.37 10.64 -9.87
C ASP A 97 18.12 10.68 -8.53
N GLY A 98 18.50 9.52 -7.99
CA GLY A 98 19.23 9.38 -6.73
C GLY A 98 18.35 9.48 -5.48
N LYS A 99 17.03 9.66 -5.62
CA LYS A 99 16.11 9.62 -4.48
C LYS A 99 15.88 8.18 -4.03
N ASN A 100 15.91 7.97 -2.72
CA ASN A 100 15.61 6.70 -2.09
C ASN A 100 14.38 6.85 -1.20
N TYR A 101 13.36 6.05 -1.47
CA TYR A 101 12.17 5.92 -0.64
C TYR A 101 12.25 4.66 0.21
N TRP A 102 11.58 4.69 1.34
CA TRP A 102 11.33 3.49 2.14
C TRP A 102 9.96 2.96 1.80
N ARG A 103 9.87 1.66 1.54
CA ARG A 103 8.61 1.00 1.20
C ARG A 103 8.46 -0.36 1.86
N HIS A 104 7.22 -0.75 2.05
CA HIS A 104 6.82 -2.13 2.35
C HIS A 104 5.80 -2.57 1.31
N ARG A 105 5.86 -3.82 0.84
CA ARG A 105 4.94 -4.34 -0.18
C ARG A 105 4.29 -5.64 0.31
N GLU A 106 2.98 -5.73 0.15
CA GLU A 106 2.20 -6.90 0.53
C GLU A 106 1.28 -7.35 -0.60
N LEU A 107 1.10 -8.66 -0.71
CA LEU A 107 0.15 -9.26 -1.65
C LEU A 107 -1.21 -9.39 -0.98
N VAL A 108 -2.22 -8.68 -1.48
CA VAL A 108 -3.58 -8.74 -0.95
C VAL A 108 -4.41 -9.70 -1.79
N ARG A 109 -4.99 -10.71 -1.12
CA ARG A 109 -5.94 -11.64 -1.73
C ARG A 109 -7.35 -11.10 -1.60
N TYR A 110 -8.02 -10.93 -2.73
CA TYR A 110 -9.44 -10.64 -2.76
C TYR A 110 -10.16 -11.62 -3.70
N LYS A 111 -11.42 -11.92 -3.41
CA LYS A 111 -12.25 -12.68 -4.36
C LYS A 111 -13.62 -12.05 -4.41
N TYR A 112 -13.96 -11.56 -5.60
CA TYR A 112 -15.25 -10.98 -5.90
C TYR A 112 -16.42 -11.91 -5.53
N GLY A 113 -17.51 -11.32 -5.03
CA GLY A 113 -18.76 -12.04 -4.71
C GLY A 113 -18.85 -12.67 -3.31
N LYS A 114 -17.85 -12.49 -2.43
CA LYS A 114 -17.93 -12.92 -1.02
C LYS A 114 -17.57 -11.76 -0.07
N SER A 115 -18.57 -11.19 0.60
CA SER A 115 -18.40 -10.05 1.53
C SER A 115 -17.35 -10.30 2.61
N LYS A 116 -17.30 -11.51 3.19
CA LYS A 116 -16.30 -11.91 4.20
C LYS A 116 -14.84 -11.73 3.73
N LYS A 117 -14.59 -11.83 2.42
CA LYS A 117 -13.23 -11.67 1.86
C LYS A 117 -12.83 -10.21 1.69
N LEU A 118 -13.79 -9.28 1.60
CA LEU A 118 -13.48 -7.84 1.60
C LEU A 118 -13.03 -7.41 3.00
N SER A 119 -13.79 -7.77 4.04
CA SER A 119 -13.44 -7.42 5.43
C SER A 119 -12.09 -8.01 5.84
N GLU A 120 -11.82 -9.28 5.49
CA GLU A 120 -10.52 -9.90 5.76
C GLU A 120 -9.36 -9.16 5.07
N ALA A 121 -9.52 -8.75 3.81
CA ALA A 121 -8.51 -7.98 3.08
C ALA A 121 -8.28 -6.58 3.68
N LEU A 122 -9.36 -5.90 4.08
CA LEU A 122 -9.29 -4.59 4.73
C LEU A 122 -8.62 -4.66 6.11
N GLU A 123 -8.99 -5.65 6.93
CA GLU A 123 -8.38 -5.92 8.23
C GLU A 123 -6.88 -6.23 8.09
N PHE A 124 -6.50 -7.01 7.07
CA PHE A 124 -5.10 -7.29 6.79
C PHE A 124 -4.32 -6.01 6.45
N ILE A 125 -4.85 -5.19 5.52
CA ILE A 125 -4.22 -3.92 5.12
C ILE A 125 -4.04 -3.00 6.33
N ASP A 126 -5.08 -2.87 7.16
CA ASP A 126 -5.08 -1.96 8.31
C ASP A 126 -4.18 -2.45 9.45
N LYS A 127 -4.19 -3.76 9.74
CA LYS A 127 -3.28 -4.36 10.71
C LYS A 127 -1.84 -4.12 10.31
N LYS A 128 -1.48 -4.38 9.05
CA LYS A 128 -0.12 -4.14 8.56
C LYS A 128 0.26 -2.67 8.59
N TYR A 129 -0.66 -1.77 8.22
CA TYR A 129 -0.45 -0.33 8.31
C TYR A 129 -0.08 0.08 9.75
N LYS A 130 -0.84 -0.39 10.74
CA LYS A 130 -0.63 -0.10 12.16
C LYS A 130 0.68 -0.69 12.68
N GLU A 131 1.02 -1.93 12.30
CA GLU A 131 2.30 -2.55 12.63
C GLU A 131 3.49 -1.71 12.14
N LEU A 132 3.47 -1.32 10.86
CA LEU A 132 4.52 -0.50 10.26
C LEU A 132 4.60 0.88 10.92
N TYR A 133 3.45 1.53 11.15
CA TYR A 133 3.40 2.84 11.78
C TYR A 133 3.93 2.81 13.22
N ASN A 134 3.53 1.82 14.02
CA ASN A 134 4.03 1.65 15.39
C ASN A 134 5.55 1.45 15.39
N SER A 135 6.09 0.68 14.44
CA SER A 135 7.55 0.48 14.33
C SER A 135 8.30 1.79 14.06
N LEU A 136 7.69 2.73 13.34
CA LEU A 136 8.25 4.07 13.07
C LEU A 136 8.20 4.96 14.32
N GLU A 137 7.09 4.93 15.06
CA GLU A 137 6.90 5.68 16.32
C GLU A 137 7.87 5.18 17.41
N GLU A 138 7.96 3.86 17.62
CA GLU A 138 8.90 3.23 18.58
C GLU A 138 10.38 3.43 18.21
N SER A 139 10.63 3.83 16.96
CA SER A 139 11.95 4.18 16.45
C SER A 139 12.22 5.69 16.51
N SER A 140 11.25 6.49 17.00
CA SER A 140 11.27 7.96 17.04
C SER A 140 11.65 8.57 15.69
N VAL A 141 11.18 7.95 14.61
CA VAL A 141 11.43 8.42 13.24
C VAL A 141 10.46 9.52 12.87
N THR A 142 9.20 9.39 13.30
CA THR A 142 8.11 10.32 13.00
C THR A 142 8.24 11.66 13.72
N SER A 143 8.80 11.67 14.94
CA SER A 143 9.11 12.91 15.67
C SER A 143 10.19 13.77 15.00
N LYS A 144 10.97 13.22 14.08
CA LYS A 144 11.96 13.95 13.29
C LYS A 144 11.35 14.60 12.04
N LEU A 145 10.07 14.33 11.76
CA LEU A 145 9.34 14.79 10.58
C LEU A 145 8.22 15.78 10.91
N SER A 146 7.87 15.92 12.19
CA SER A 146 6.93 16.90 12.75
C SER A 146 7.63 18.22 13.11
#